data_AF-G9L3D6-F1
#
_entry.id   AF-G9L3D6-F1
#
_cell.length_a   1.000
_cell.length_b   1.000
_cell.length_c   1.000
_cell.angle_alpha   90.00
_cell.angle_beta   90.00
_cell.angle_gamma   90.00
#
_symmetry.space_group_name_H-M   'P 1'
#
loop_
_entity.id
_entity.type
_entity.pdbx_description
1 polymer ?
#
loop_
_entity_poly.entity_id
_entity_poly.type
_entity_poly.pdbx_seq_one_letter_code
_entity_poly.pdbx_strand_id
1 'polypeptide(L)'
;VKEKFLLVDCAVVMSGSYSFMWSFEKIHRSLAHVFQGELVSSFDEEFRILFAQSEPLVPSAGALARMDAYALAPYAGAGPLMGGQVTGAPTPFSFPRRAHLLFPPPREEGLGFPSFLDPDR
;
A
#
# COMPACT_ATOMS: atom_id res chain seq x y z
N VAL A 1 16.81 0.45 12.02
CA VAL A 1 17.59 1.46 11.27
C VAL A 1 17.43 1.12 9.79
N LYS A 2 17.04 2.06 8.91
CA LYS A 2 16.90 1.81 7.47
C LYS A 2 18.17 2.26 6.75
N GLU A 3 18.73 1.38 5.93
CA GLU A 3 19.89 1.67 5.08
C GLU A 3 19.47 2.59 3.93
N LYS A 4 20.30 3.59 3.65
CA LYS A 4 20.07 4.59 2.60
C LYS A 4 21.41 4.93 1.97
N PHE A 5 21.53 4.65 0.68
CA PHE A 5 22.69 5.04 -0.07
C PHE A 5 22.30 5.42 -1.50
N LEU A 6 23.17 6.19 -2.14
CA LEU A 6 23.11 6.56 -3.54
C LEU A 6 24.40 6.07 -4.19
N LEU A 7 24.28 5.18 -5.17
CA LEU A 7 25.39 4.69 -5.99
C LEU A 7 25.32 5.39 -7.36
N VAL A 8 26.40 6.03 -7.77
CA VAL A 8 26.50 6.73 -9.08
C VAL A 8 27.64 6.14 -9.88
N ASP A 9 27.35 5.74 -11.12
CA ASP A 9 28.28 5.18 -12.11
C ASP A 9 29.14 4.00 -11.61
N CYS A 10 28.70 3.31 -10.55
CA CYS A 10 29.50 2.31 -9.83
C CYS A 10 30.89 2.84 -9.40
N ALA A 11 31.03 4.16 -9.22
CA ALA A 11 32.29 4.85 -8.94
C ALA A 11 32.27 5.64 -7.64
N VAL A 12 31.09 6.15 -7.25
CA VAL A 12 30.91 6.97 -6.05
C VAL A 12 29.66 6.53 -5.31
N VAL A 13 29.77 6.41 -3.99
CA VAL A 13 28.65 6.12 -3.10
C VAL A 13 28.47 7.24 -2.10
N MET A 14 27.23 7.68 -1.90
CA MET A 14 26.86 8.53 -0.78
C MET A 14 25.95 7.76 0.17
N SER A 15 26.26 7.71 1.47
CA SER A 15 25.45 7.00 2.46
C SER A 15 25.38 7.77 3.78
N GLY A 16 24.26 7.68 4.50
CA GLY A 16 24.11 8.37 5.78
C GLY A 16 22.67 8.47 6.26
N SER A 17 22.41 9.46 7.11
CA SER A 17 21.07 9.69 7.68
C SER A 17 20.17 10.58 6.81
N TYR A 18 20.71 11.18 5.74
CA TYR A 18 19.96 12.02 4.81
C TYR A 18 18.86 11.23 4.07
N SER A 19 17.74 11.90 3.79
CA SER A 19 16.62 11.35 3.02
C SER A 19 16.16 12.37 1.98
N PHE A 20 15.69 11.90 0.82
CA PHE A 20 15.14 12.77 -0.22
C PHE A 20 13.73 13.25 0.10
N MET A 21 13.62 14.04 1.17
CA MET A 21 12.37 14.67 1.62
C MET A 21 12.64 16.14 1.90
N TRP A 22 11.65 16.99 1.67
CA TRP A 22 11.75 18.44 1.89
C TRP A 22 12.25 18.81 3.30
N SER A 23 11.80 18.09 4.33
CA SER A 23 12.20 18.35 5.71
C SER A 23 13.70 18.15 5.97
N PHE A 24 14.36 17.27 5.22
CA PHE A 24 15.80 17.02 5.35
C PHE A 24 16.66 18.12 4.71
N GLU A 25 16.05 19.01 3.93
CA GLU A 25 16.71 20.21 3.43
C GLU A 25 16.52 21.41 4.37
N LYS A 26 15.34 21.56 4.99
CA LYS A 26 14.97 22.79 5.72
C LYS A 26 14.95 22.69 7.24
N ILE A 27 14.79 21.48 7.80
CA ILE A 27 14.48 21.30 9.22
C ILE A 27 15.44 20.32 9.90
N HIS A 28 15.80 19.21 9.25
CA HIS A 28 16.63 18.18 9.89
C HIS A 28 18.12 18.41 9.68
N ARG A 29 18.90 18.20 10.75
CA ARG A 29 20.35 18.03 10.66
C ARG A 29 20.66 16.57 10.34
N SER A 30 21.24 16.33 9.16
CA SER A 30 21.64 15.00 8.70
C SER A 30 23.11 14.96 8.31
N LEU A 31 23.68 13.75 8.27
CA LEU A 31 25.04 13.48 7.85
C LEU A 31 25.01 12.58 6.61
N ALA A 32 25.89 12.86 5.65
CA ALA A 32 26.16 12.00 4.51
C ALA A 32 27.67 11.82 4.35
N HIS A 33 28.10 10.57 4.19
CA HIS A 33 29.46 10.18 3.88
C HIS A 33 29.55 9.89 2.38
N VAL A 34 30.63 10.35 1.76
CA VAL A 34 30.96 10.03 0.38
C VAL A 34 32.12 9.04 0.37
N PHE A 35 31.90 7.89 -0.25
CA PHE A 35 32.86 6.81 -0.39
C PHE A 35 33.23 6.63 -1.87
N GLN A 36 34.51 6.28 -2.10
CA GLN A 36 35.08 6.03 -3.43
C GLN A 36 36.05 4.84 -3.35
N GLY A 37 36.39 4.27 -4.50
CA GLY A 37 37.34 3.16 -4.60
C GLY A 37 36.71 1.81 -4.24
N GLU A 38 37.48 0.94 -3.57
CA GLU A 38 37.11 -0.47 -3.37
C GLU A 38 35.78 -0.65 -2.62
N LEU A 39 35.47 0.23 -1.66
CA LEU A 39 34.23 0.17 -0.88
C LEU A 39 32.96 0.26 -1.76
N VAL A 40 33.07 0.90 -2.92
CA VAL A 40 31.95 1.04 -3.86
C VAL A 40 31.49 -0.31 -4.37
N SER A 41 32.39 -1.29 -4.50
CA SER A 41 32.05 -2.64 -4.94
C SER A 41 31.10 -3.36 -3.97
N SER A 42 31.29 -3.19 -2.65
CA SER A 42 30.40 -3.76 -1.64
C SER A 42 29.00 -3.16 -1.71
N PHE A 43 28.88 -1.86 -1.99
CA PHE A 43 27.57 -1.21 -2.16
C PHE A 43 26.89 -1.60 -3.48
N ASP A 44 27.65 -1.88 -4.53
CA ASP A 44 27.12 -2.42 -5.79
C ASP A 44 26.53 -3.83 -5.60
N GLU A 45 27.20 -4.69 -4.84
CA GLU A 45 26.70 -6.02 -4.47
C GLU A 45 25.40 -5.92 -3.68
N GLU A 46 25.35 -5.09 -2.63
CA GLU A 46 24.15 -4.86 -1.83
C GLU A 46 22.99 -4.30 -2.67
N PHE A 47 23.26 -3.36 -3.57
CA PHE A 47 22.25 -2.85 -4.49
C PHE A 47 21.64 -3.97 -5.35
N ARG A 48 22.47 -4.87 -5.89
CA ARG A 48 22.00 -5.99 -6.71
C ARG A 48 21.17 -6.98 -5.92
N ILE A 49 21.51 -7.23 -4.65
CA ILE A 49 20.73 -8.07 -3.74
C ILE A 49 19.35 -7.44 -3.51
N LEU A 50 19.31 -6.15 -3.15
CA LEU A 50 18.07 -5.41 -2.91
C LEU A 50 17.19 -5.34 -4.17
N PHE A 51 17.81 -5.15 -5.34
CA PHE A 51 17.10 -5.14 -6.61
C PHE A 51 16.46 -6.50 -6.91
N ALA A 52 17.18 -7.60 -6.70
CA ALA A 52 16.65 -8.95 -6.89
C ALA A 52 15.47 -9.27 -5.95
N GLN A 53 15.44 -8.66 -4.77
CA GLN A 53 14.35 -8.79 -3.79
C GLN A 53 13.21 -7.80 -4.03
N SER A 54 13.41 -6.76 -4.85
CA SER A 54 12.44 -5.69 -5.05
C SER A 54 11.29 -6.12 -5.96
N GLU A 55 10.11 -5.57 -5.70
CA GLU A 55 8.94 -5.76 -6.55
C GLU A 55 8.76 -4.54 -7.47
N PRO A 56 8.39 -4.75 -8.75
CA PRO A 56 8.11 -3.65 -9.65
C PRO A 56 6.86 -2.90 -9.18
N LEU A 57 7.01 -1.59 -8.93
CA LEU A 57 5.90 -0.74 -8.49
C LEU A 57 4.82 -0.54 -9.56
N VAL A 58 5.20 -0.63 -10.84
CA VAL A 58 4.26 -0.68 -11.96
C VAL A 58 4.15 -2.14 -12.39
N PRO A 59 3.00 -2.81 -12.18
CA PRO A 59 2.85 -4.18 -12.62
C PRO A 59 2.98 -4.23 -14.15
N SER A 60 3.67 -5.24 -14.67
CA SER A 60 3.69 -5.47 -16.13
C SER A 60 2.26 -5.62 -16.65
N ALA A 61 2.00 -5.31 -17.91
CA ALA A 61 0.65 -5.42 -18.49
C ALA A 61 0.01 -6.82 -18.26
N GLY A 62 0.84 -7.88 -18.22
CA GLY A 62 0.39 -9.23 -17.87
C GLY A 62 0.04 -9.43 -16.38
N ALA A 63 0.71 -8.72 -15.47
CA ALA A 63 0.38 -8.72 -14.05
C ALA A 63 -0.90 -7.91 -13.76
N LEU A 64 -1.09 -6.76 -14.43
CA LEU A 64 -2.35 -6.01 -14.40
C LEU A 64 -3.52 -6.87 -14.93
N ALA A 65 -3.34 -7.52 -16.09
CA ALA A 65 -4.37 -8.39 -16.67
C ALA A 65 -4.75 -9.57 -15.75
N ARG A 66 -3.79 -10.11 -14.97
CA ARG A 66 -4.09 -11.11 -13.94
C ARG A 66 -4.85 -10.52 -12.76
N MET A 67 -4.47 -9.34 -12.28
CA MET A 67 -5.21 -8.65 -11.21
C MET A 67 -6.65 -8.32 -11.63
N ASP A 68 -6.86 -7.86 -12.86
CA ASP A 68 -8.19 -7.62 -13.42
C ASP A 68 -9.00 -8.92 -13.54
N ALA A 69 -8.37 -10.03 -13.95
CA ALA A 69 -9.01 -11.34 -14.01
C ALA A 69 -9.43 -11.87 -12.62
N TYR A 70 -8.62 -11.65 -11.58
CA TYR A 70 -8.99 -12.01 -10.20
C TYR A 70 -10.05 -11.07 -9.62
N ALA A 71 -10.03 -9.77 -9.97
CA ALA A 71 -11.04 -8.80 -9.54
C ALA A 71 -12.42 -9.10 -10.17
N LEU A 72 -12.44 -9.63 -11.40
CA LEU A 72 -13.66 -10.00 -12.11
C LEU A 72 -14.09 -11.45 -11.87
N ALA A 73 -13.28 -12.28 -11.21
CA ALA A 73 -13.61 -13.70 -10.95
C ALA A 73 -14.96 -13.92 -10.23
N PRO A 74 -15.40 -13.08 -9.27
CA PRO A 74 -16.72 -13.22 -8.66
C PRO A 74 -17.89 -12.78 -9.57
N TYR A 75 -17.60 -12.01 -10.62
CA TYR A 75 -18.60 -11.43 -11.53
C TYR A 75 -18.62 -12.10 -12.92
N ALA A 76 -17.62 -12.94 -13.24
CA ALA A 76 -17.53 -13.68 -14.49
C ALA A 76 -18.48 -14.90 -14.57
N GLY A 77 -19.18 -15.23 -13.48
CA GLY A 77 -20.15 -16.32 -13.42
C GLY A 77 -21.42 -15.94 -12.68
N ALA A 78 -22.43 -15.47 -13.42
CA ALA A 78 -23.88 -15.65 -13.18
C ALA A 78 -24.65 -14.44 -13.75
N GLY A 79 -24.89 -14.46 -15.07
CA GLY A 79 -25.98 -13.67 -15.64
C GLY A 79 -27.34 -14.18 -15.11
N PRO A 80 -28.38 -13.34 -15.03
CA PRO A 80 -29.66 -13.72 -14.44
C PRO A 80 -30.44 -14.60 -15.41
N LEU A 81 -30.31 -15.91 -15.28
CA LEU A 81 -31.23 -16.85 -15.93
C LEU A 81 -32.33 -17.23 -14.93
N MET A 82 -33.46 -16.57 -15.16
CA MET A 82 -34.82 -17.11 -15.13
C MET A 82 -34.98 -18.51 -14.51
N GLY A 83 -35.71 -18.57 -13.39
CA GLY A 83 -36.65 -19.64 -13.06
C GLY A 83 -36.15 -21.08 -12.92
N GLY A 84 -36.27 -21.63 -11.70
CA GLY A 84 -36.49 -23.07 -11.51
C GLY A 84 -35.45 -23.80 -10.67
N GLN A 85 -35.94 -24.36 -9.55
CA GLN A 85 -35.52 -25.60 -8.88
C GLN A 85 -34.03 -25.84 -8.54
N VAL A 86 -33.79 -25.82 -7.22
CA VAL A 86 -33.00 -26.78 -6.42
C VAL A 86 -31.79 -27.48 -7.06
N THR A 87 -30.59 -27.07 -6.64
CA THR A 87 -29.48 -28.01 -6.32
C THR A 87 -28.61 -27.39 -5.23
N GLY A 88 -28.47 -28.10 -4.11
CA GLY A 88 -27.81 -27.60 -2.90
C GLY A 88 -26.31 -27.37 -3.06
N ALA A 89 -25.86 -26.22 -2.58
CA ALA A 89 -24.49 -25.98 -2.13
C ALA A 89 -24.58 -25.19 -0.81
N PRO A 90 -23.80 -25.52 0.23
CA PRO A 90 -23.92 -24.89 1.54
C PRO A 90 -23.40 -23.44 1.46
N THR A 91 -24.27 -22.47 1.74
CA THR A 91 -23.87 -21.08 1.95
C THR A 91 -23.15 -20.95 3.29
N PRO A 92 -21.98 -20.28 3.38
CA PRO A 92 -21.16 -20.25 4.60
C PRO A 92 -21.66 -19.29 5.69
N PHE A 93 -22.80 -18.62 5.50
CA PHE A 93 -23.33 -17.65 6.46
C PHE A 93 -24.68 -18.08 7.03
N SER A 94 -24.68 -19.18 7.79
CA SER A 94 -25.75 -19.49 8.72
C SER A 94 -25.46 -18.79 10.05
N PHE A 95 -26.11 -17.66 10.32
CA PHE A 95 -26.04 -17.01 11.62
C PHE A 95 -26.89 -17.80 12.63
N PRO A 96 -26.35 -18.20 13.79
CA PRO A 96 -27.18 -18.75 14.85
C PRO A 96 -28.00 -17.62 15.49
N ARG A 97 -29.32 -17.71 15.31
CA ARG A 97 -30.29 -16.88 16.02
C ARG A 97 -30.22 -17.25 17.51
N ARG A 98 -29.68 -16.36 18.35
CA ARG A 98 -29.88 -16.44 19.80
C ARG A 98 -30.35 -15.11 20.36
N ALA A 99 -31.32 -15.26 21.24
CA ALA A 99 -32.29 -14.29 21.70
C ALA A 99 -31.71 -13.22 22.64
N HIS A 100 -32.36 -12.05 22.58
CA HIS A 100 -32.66 -11.12 23.68
C HIS A 100 -31.51 -10.78 24.64
N LEU A 101 -31.07 -9.51 24.68
CA LEU A 101 -31.15 -8.65 25.85
C LEU A 101 -30.75 -7.20 25.47
N LEU A 102 -31.69 -6.28 25.77
CA LEU A 102 -31.62 -4.83 25.97
C LEU A 102 -30.43 -4.03 25.42
N PHE A 103 -30.69 -3.12 24.47
CA PHE A 103 -30.51 -1.66 24.54
C PHE A 103 -30.61 -1.08 23.11
N PRO A 104 -31.49 -0.09 22.83
CA PRO A 104 -31.53 0.55 21.51
C PRO A 104 -30.50 1.70 21.43
N PRO A 105 -29.65 1.78 20.40
CA PRO A 105 -28.93 3.02 20.12
C PRO A 105 -29.78 4.00 19.27
N PRO A 106 -29.49 5.31 19.37
CA PRO A 106 -30.45 6.39 19.13
C PRO A 106 -30.44 6.93 17.69
N ARG A 107 -31.37 7.87 17.48
CA ARG A 107 -31.89 8.41 16.22
C ARG A 107 -30.87 9.18 15.37
N GLU A 108 -31.06 9.06 14.06
CA GLU A 108 -30.55 9.92 12.98
C GLU A 108 -30.81 11.41 13.25
N GLU A 109 -29.78 12.25 13.24
CA GLU A 109 -29.92 13.70 13.01
C GLU A 109 -28.58 14.34 12.60
N GLY A 110 -28.59 15.09 11.50
CA GLY A 110 -27.73 16.26 11.33
C GLY A 110 -26.53 16.12 10.39
N LEU A 111 -26.75 16.42 9.12
CA LEU A 111 -25.72 16.91 8.20
C LEU A 111 -25.03 18.14 8.81
N GLY A 112 -23.73 18.04 9.12
CA GLY A 112 -22.95 19.13 9.67
C GLY A 112 -21.49 19.02 9.26
N PHE A 113 -21.17 19.49 8.05
CA PHE A 113 -19.79 19.74 7.66
C PHE A 113 -19.22 20.88 8.53
N PRO A 114 -18.02 20.76 9.11
CA PRO A 114 -17.41 21.91 9.78
C PRO A 114 -16.98 22.93 8.73
N SER A 115 -17.56 24.12 8.80
CA SER A 115 -17.16 25.30 8.05
C SER A 115 -15.76 25.75 8.44
N PHE A 116 -14.91 25.93 7.42
CA PHE A 116 -13.56 26.48 7.49
C PHE A 116 -13.57 27.85 8.20
N LEU A 117 -12.81 27.96 9.29
CA LEU A 117 -12.64 29.20 10.06
C LEU A 117 -11.80 30.21 9.25
N ASP A 118 -12.37 31.39 9.04
CA ASP A 118 -11.75 32.57 8.43
C ASP A 118 -10.89 33.31 9.47
N PRO A 119 -9.58 33.51 9.28
CA PRO A 119 -8.72 34.14 10.27
C PRO A 119 -8.54 35.63 9.97
N ASP A 120 -9.56 36.45 10.26
CA ASP A 120 -9.42 37.90 10.52
C ASP A 120 -10.79 38.55 10.84
N ARG A 121 -11.42 38.14 11.94
CA ARG A 121 -12.50 38.94 12.53
C ARG A 121 -12.52 38.89 14.06
#